data_AF-G7G9R5-F1
#
_entry.id   AF-G7G9R5-F1
#
_cell.length_a   1.000
_cell.length_b   1.000
_cell.length_c   1.000
_cell.angle_alpha   90.00
_cell.angle_beta   90.00
_cell.angle_gamma   90.00
#
_symmetry.space_group_name_H-M   'P 1'
#
loop_
_entity.id
_entity.type
_entity.pdbx_description
1 polymer ?
#
loop_
_entity_poly.entity_id
_entity_poly.type
_entity_poly.pdbx_seq_one_letter_code
_entity_poly.pdbx_strand_id
1 'polypeptide(L)'
;MHKIVLGLLCYVVATLSYADNCDKTRNTYDDIYCTNKIYASADADLNKNYQQLRKHLNETQQKILKKSQLAWIRHRDASCTDSQQNSVDVECRLSTTQERNHWLLERLRECQTVGCKTTRLSE
;
A
#
# COMPACT_ATOMS: atom_id res chain seq x y z
N MET A 1 -49.31 23.34 -28.09
CA MET A 1 -48.56 24.44 -28.74
C MET A 1 -47.40 24.83 -27.85
N HIS A 2 -46.15 24.70 -28.35
CA HIS A 2 -44.96 25.53 -28.07
C HIS A 2 -44.59 25.82 -26.58
N LYS A 3 -43.41 25.52 -26.02
CA LYS A 3 -42.04 25.38 -26.54
C LYS A 3 -41.13 24.74 -25.48
N ILE A 4 -40.16 23.94 -25.95
CA ILE A 4 -38.93 23.47 -25.28
C ILE A 4 -38.00 24.67 -25.02
N VAL A 5 -37.36 24.80 -23.83
CA VAL A 5 -35.98 25.34 -23.62
C VAL A 5 -35.53 24.90 -22.19
N LEU A 6 -34.68 23.88 -22.03
CA LEU A 6 -33.20 23.85 -22.08
C LEU A 6 -32.53 24.39 -20.80
N GLY A 7 -31.77 23.54 -20.10
CA GLY A 7 -30.84 24.01 -19.06
C GLY A 7 -30.35 22.96 -18.06
N LEU A 8 -30.09 21.72 -18.51
CA LEU A 8 -29.40 20.71 -17.70
C LEU A 8 -27.95 21.16 -17.52
N LEU A 9 -27.66 21.84 -16.42
CA LEU A 9 -26.32 22.30 -16.06
C LEU A 9 -25.50 21.10 -15.54
N CYS A 10 -25.10 20.20 -16.45
CA CYS A 10 -24.09 19.20 -16.17
C CYS A 10 -22.73 19.90 -16.06
N TYR A 11 -22.38 20.28 -14.83
CA TYR A 11 -21.03 20.71 -14.47
C TYR A 11 -20.12 19.48 -14.50
N VAL A 12 -19.70 19.09 -15.70
CA VAL A 12 -18.63 18.11 -15.88
C VAL A 12 -17.34 18.80 -15.47
N VAL A 13 -17.01 18.71 -14.17
CA VAL A 13 -15.62 18.81 -13.76
C VAL A 13 -14.97 17.55 -14.31
N ALA A 14 -14.46 17.63 -15.54
CA ALA A 14 -13.53 16.64 -16.04
C ALA A 14 -12.35 16.65 -15.08
N THR A 15 -12.29 15.66 -14.19
CA THR A 15 -11.10 15.40 -13.41
C THR A 15 -9.99 15.24 -14.43
N LEU A 16 -9.02 16.14 -14.42
CA LEU A 16 -7.78 16.00 -15.18
C LEU A 16 -7.09 14.73 -14.68
N SER A 17 -7.43 13.58 -15.26
CA SER A 17 -6.69 12.35 -15.08
C SER A 17 -5.43 12.51 -15.91
N TYR A 18 -4.36 13.01 -15.31
CA TYR A 18 -3.05 12.90 -15.91
C TYR A 18 -2.66 11.44 -15.82
N ALA A 19 -2.89 10.70 -16.91
CA ALA A 19 -2.30 9.40 -17.08
C ALA A 19 -0.80 9.63 -17.27
N ASP A 20 -0.02 9.40 -16.23
CA ASP A 20 1.44 9.35 -16.39
C ASP A 20 1.78 8.23 -17.34
N ASN A 21 2.73 8.47 -18.25
CA ASN A 21 3.20 7.44 -19.17
C ASN A 21 4.19 6.49 -18.47
N CYS A 22 3.76 5.88 -17.37
CA CYS A 22 4.52 4.88 -16.61
C CYS A 22 4.65 3.54 -17.36
N ASP A 23 3.95 3.39 -18.49
CA ASP A 23 4.11 2.25 -19.40
C ASP A 23 5.46 2.30 -20.14
N LYS A 24 6.00 3.50 -20.39
CA LYS A 24 7.30 3.70 -21.05
C LYS A 24 8.06 4.85 -20.41
N THR A 25 8.81 4.54 -19.35
CA THR A 25 9.68 5.50 -18.67
C THR A 25 10.81 5.94 -19.60
N ARG A 26 11.12 7.24 -19.63
CA ARG A 26 12.11 7.79 -20.59
C ARG A 26 13.51 7.86 -20.00
N ASN A 27 13.61 7.84 -18.67
CA ASN A 27 14.83 7.99 -17.90
C ASN A 27 14.58 7.48 -16.46
N THR A 28 15.64 7.45 -15.65
CA THR A 28 15.61 7.01 -14.26
C THR A 28 14.71 7.87 -13.36
N TYR A 29 14.52 9.15 -13.67
CA TYR A 29 13.63 10.01 -12.87
C TYR A 29 12.16 9.62 -13.06
N ASP A 30 11.73 9.40 -14.30
CA ASP A 30 10.38 8.94 -14.61
C ASP A 30 10.12 7.56 -13.99
N ASP A 31 11.12 6.68 -14.02
CA ASP A 31 11.08 5.37 -13.39
C ASP A 31 10.87 5.46 -11.87
N ILE A 32 11.74 6.20 -11.16
CA ILE A 32 11.61 6.45 -9.72
C ILE A 32 10.24 7.06 -9.38
N TYR A 33 9.78 8.03 -10.18
CA TYR A 33 8.49 8.67 -9.98
C TYR A 33 7.33 7.68 -10.07
N CYS A 34 7.31 6.86 -11.12
CA CYS A 34 6.28 5.86 -11.37
C CYS A 34 6.30 4.77 -10.29
N THR A 35 7.47 4.23 -9.96
CA THR A 35 7.63 3.22 -8.91
C THR A 35 7.18 3.78 -7.55
N ASN A 36 7.48 5.04 -7.25
CA ASN A 36 7.05 5.66 -5.99
C ASN A 36 5.52 5.82 -5.90
N LYS A 37 4.83 6.04 -7.03
CA LYS A 37 3.35 6.05 -7.04
C LYS A 37 2.77 4.68 -6.74
N ILE A 38 3.35 3.62 -7.33
CA ILE A 38 2.93 2.25 -7.06
C ILE A 38 3.24 1.89 -5.60
N TYR A 39 4.40 2.29 -5.08
CA TYR A 39 4.76 2.13 -3.67
C TYR A 39 3.75 2.81 -2.73
N ALA A 40 3.33 4.04 -3.03
CA ALA A 40 2.33 4.74 -2.22
C ALA A 40 0.98 3.97 -2.19
N SER A 41 0.58 3.36 -3.31
CA SER A 41 -0.59 2.49 -3.35
C SER A 41 -0.40 1.22 -2.51
N ALA A 42 0.77 0.57 -2.63
CA ALA A 42 1.09 -0.64 -1.87
C ALA A 42 1.13 -0.36 -0.35
N ASP A 43 1.66 0.78 0.08
CA ASP A 43 1.67 1.20 1.49
C ASP A 43 0.25 1.48 2.02
N ALA A 44 -0.61 2.08 1.19
CA ALA A 44 -2.02 2.25 1.55
C ALA A 44 -2.73 0.90 1.75
N ASP A 45 -2.48 -0.07 0.86
CA ASP A 45 -2.98 -1.43 0.99
C ASP A 45 -2.42 -2.13 2.24
N LEU A 46 -1.15 -1.90 2.59
CA LEU A 46 -0.53 -2.42 3.81
C LEU A 46 -1.26 -1.96 5.05
N ASN A 47 -1.48 -0.66 5.16
CA ASN A 47 -2.19 -0.08 6.28
C ASN A 47 -3.63 -0.60 6.36
N LYS A 48 -4.32 -0.69 5.22
CA LYS A 48 -5.66 -1.28 5.15
C LYS A 48 -5.68 -2.73 5.64
N ASN A 49 -4.80 -3.58 5.12
CA ASN A 49 -4.73 -5.00 5.46
C ASN A 49 -4.33 -5.20 6.93
N TYR A 50 -3.40 -4.40 7.45
CA TYR A 50 -3.05 -4.38 8.87
C TYR A 50 -4.26 -4.07 9.76
N GLN A 51 -5.03 -3.03 9.45
CA GLN A 51 -6.23 -2.69 10.22
C GLN A 51 -7.31 -3.76 10.11
N GLN A 52 -7.48 -4.39 8.95
CA GLN A 52 -8.42 -5.50 8.78
C GLN A 52 -8.02 -6.70 9.64
N LEU A 53 -6.76 -7.13 9.59
CA LEU A 53 -6.25 -8.23 10.41
C LEU A 53 -6.47 -7.95 11.89
N ARG A 54 -6.15 -6.73 12.36
CA ARG A 54 -6.33 -6.34 13.77
C ARG A 54 -7.75 -6.54 14.31
N LYS A 55 -8.78 -6.40 13.46
CA LYS A 55 -10.19 -6.60 13.87
C LYS A 55 -10.49 -8.05 14.28
N HIS A 56 -9.68 -9.01 13.83
CA HIS A 56 -9.80 -10.42 14.20
C HIS A 56 -8.99 -10.81 15.44
N LEU A 57 -8.18 -9.90 15.98
CA LEU A 57 -7.18 -10.20 17.00
C LEU A 57 -7.60 -9.70 18.38
N ASN A 58 -7.34 -10.51 19.41
CA ASN A 58 -7.39 -10.05 20.80
C ASN A 58 -6.23 -9.08 21.12
N GLU A 59 -6.27 -8.43 22.28
CA GLU A 59 -5.28 -7.39 22.65
C GLU A 59 -3.83 -7.90 22.63
N THR A 60 -3.59 -9.12 23.14
CA THR A 60 -2.26 -9.74 23.15
C THR A 60 -1.75 -9.97 21.73
N GLN A 61 -2.60 -10.53 20.86
CA GLN A 61 -2.28 -10.75 19.46
C GLN A 61 -2.04 -9.44 18.71
N GLN A 62 -2.81 -8.38 18.99
CA GLN A 62 -2.57 -7.06 18.40
C GLN A 62 -1.21 -6.48 18.80
N LYS A 63 -0.79 -6.66 20.05
CA LYS A 63 0.54 -6.23 20.52
C LYS A 63 1.66 -7.00 19.80
N ILE A 64 1.49 -8.31 19.59
CA ILE A 64 2.43 -9.15 18.84
C ILE A 64 2.52 -8.67 17.38
N LEU A 65 1.39 -8.53 16.70
CA LEU A 65 1.36 -8.05 15.32
C LEU A 65 2.01 -6.66 15.18
N LYS A 66 1.71 -5.73 16.09
CA LYS A 66 2.33 -4.39 16.09
C LYS A 66 3.85 -4.47 16.23
N LYS A 67 4.36 -5.33 17.13
CA LYS A 67 5.79 -5.51 17.32
C LYS A 67 6.45 -6.05 16.06
N SER A 68 5.84 -7.04 15.41
CA SER A 68 6.31 -7.60 14.14
C SER A 68 6.30 -6.54 13.03
N GLN A 69 5.22 -5.76 12.86
CA GLN A 69 5.19 -4.68 11.86
C GLN A 69 6.27 -3.61 12.09
N LEU A 70 6.50 -3.19 13.33
CA LEU A 70 7.56 -2.23 13.63
C LEU A 70 8.96 -2.81 13.36
N ALA A 71 9.16 -4.11 13.57
CA ALA A 71 10.40 -4.78 13.22
C ALA A 71 10.61 -4.84 11.71
N TRP A 72 9.55 -5.18 10.96
CA TRP A 72 9.56 -5.15 9.50
C TRP A 72 9.85 -3.75 8.95
N ILE A 73 9.24 -2.69 9.47
CA ILE A 73 9.52 -1.30 9.05
C ILE A 73 11.00 -0.97 9.23
N ARG A 74 11.59 -1.28 10.39
CA ARG A 74 13.03 -1.05 10.63
C ARG A 74 13.91 -1.83 9.67
N HIS A 75 13.53 -3.07 9.37
CA HIS A 75 14.25 -3.90 8.41
C HIS A 75 14.19 -3.30 7.00
N ARG A 76 12.99 -2.95 6.51
CA ARG A 76 12.80 -2.27 5.22
C ARG A 76 13.64 -0.99 5.15
N ASP A 77 13.56 -0.14 6.16
CA ASP A 77 14.24 1.16 6.14
C ASP A 77 15.77 0.98 6.13
N ALA A 78 16.29 -0.01 6.85
CA ALA A 78 17.72 -0.35 6.84
C ALA A 78 18.17 -1.02 5.53
N SER A 79 17.32 -1.82 4.90
CA SER A 79 17.64 -2.54 3.66
C SER A 79 17.49 -1.69 2.40
N CYS A 80 16.58 -0.71 2.40
CA CYS A 80 16.23 0.07 1.22
C CYS A 80 16.77 1.52 1.25
N THR A 81 17.68 1.84 2.18
CA THR A 81 18.32 3.16 2.28
C THR A 81 19.82 2.99 2.17
N ASP A 82 20.46 3.71 1.25
CA ASP A 82 21.91 3.88 1.24
C ASP A 82 22.27 5.11 2.08
N SER A 83 22.84 4.85 3.26
CA SER A 83 23.25 5.91 4.19
C SER A 83 24.42 6.74 3.71
N GLN A 84 25.25 6.21 2.81
CA GLN A 84 26.43 6.92 2.28
C GLN A 84 26.03 7.87 1.15
N GLN A 85 25.06 7.47 0.34
CA GLN A 85 24.57 8.27 -0.78
C GLN A 85 23.36 9.12 -0.42
N ASN A 86 22.86 9.01 0.81
CA ASN A 86 21.62 9.62 1.28
C ASN A 86 20.46 9.39 0.29
N SER A 87 20.40 8.17 -0.25
CA SER A 87 19.47 7.79 -1.30
C SER A 87 18.57 6.64 -0.82
N VAL A 88 17.42 6.55 -1.47
CA VAL A 88 16.42 5.54 -1.20
C VAL A 88 16.27 4.69 -2.45
N ASP A 89 16.30 3.37 -2.26
CA ASP A 89 15.89 2.42 -3.28
C ASP A 89 14.36 2.25 -3.23
N VAL A 90 13.66 2.90 -4.15
CA VAL A 90 12.19 2.89 -4.22
C VAL A 90 11.65 1.52 -4.66
N GLU A 91 12.41 0.77 -5.49
CA GLU A 91 12.02 -0.56 -5.93
C GLU A 91 12.13 -1.57 -4.78
N CYS A 92 13.20 -1.48 -3.98
CA CYS A 92 13.31 -2.22 -2.73
C CYS A 92 12.13 -1.93 -1.79
N ARG A 93 11.74 -0.65 -1.64
CA ARG A 93 10.59 -0.29 -0.79
C ARG A 93 9.27 -0.83 -1.33
N LEU A 94 9.07 -0.82 -2.65
CA LEU A 94 7.89 -1.39 -3.28
C LEU A 94 7.80 -2.90 -3.05
N SER A 95 8.82 -3.65 -3.45
CA SER A 95 8.86 -5.11 -3.36
C SER A 95 8.65 -5.61 -1.92
N THR A 96 9.42 -5.10 -0.96
CA THR A 96 9.29 -5.47 0.46
C THR A 96 7.91 -5.12 1.06
N THR A 97 7.26 -4.07 0.57
CA THR A 97 5.90 -3.69 0.99
C THR A 97 4.85 -4.63 0.39
N GLN A 98 5.00 -5.01 -0.88
CA GLN A 98 4.12 -6.01 -1.51
C GLN A 98 4.23 -7.38 -0.84
N GLU A 99 5.44 -7.82 -0.50
CA GLU A 99 5.65 -9.05 0.27
C GLU A 99 4.95 -8.98 1.62
N ARG A 100 5.05 -7.85 2.32
CA ARG A 100 4.38 -7.68 3.61
C ARG A 100 2.86 -7.63 3.48
N ASN A 101 2.34 -7.05 2.39
CA ASN A 101 0.91 -7.11 2.06
C ASN A 101 0.43 -8.54 1.87
N HIS A 102 1.17 -9.33 1.10
CA HIS A 102 0.88 -10.73 0.91
C HIS A 102 0.83 -11.44 2.27
N TRP A 103 1.84 -11.26 3.11
CA TRP A 103 1.88 -11.87 4.44
C TRP A 103 0.65 -11.48 5.30
N LEU A 104 0.25 -10.21 5.29
CA LEU A 104 -0.93 -9.73 6.02
C LEU A 104 -2.22 -10.40 5.53
N LEU A 105 -2.37 -10.55 4.22
CA LEU A 105 -3.52 -11.21 3.59
C LEU A 105 -3.58 -12.70 3.95
N GLU A 106 -2.44 -13.40 3.99
CA GLU A 106 -2.40 -14.81 4.43
C GLU A 106 -2.80 -14.97 5.89
N ARG A 107 -2.37 -14.06 6.78
CA ARG A 107 -2.81 -14.05 8.19
C ARG A 107 -4.30 -13.74 8.30
N LEU A 108 -4.81 -12.82 7.48
CA LEU A 108 -6.25 -12.52 7.44
C LEU A 108 -7.08 -13.72 6.99
N ARG A 109 -6.66 -14.41 5.92
CA ARG A 109 -7.32 -15.64 5.45
C ARG A 109 -7.30 -16.74 6.51
N GLU A 110 -6.17 -16.92 7.18
CA GLU A 110 -6.05 -17.89 8.28
C GLU A 110 -7.06 -17.57 9.41
N CYS A 111 -7.09 -16.32 9.86
CA CYS A 111 -8.04 -15.83 10.86
C CYS A 111 -9.50 -16.08 10.48
N GLN A 112 -9.85 -15.88 9.21
CA GLN A 112 -11.21 -16.06 8.69
C GLN A 112 -11.61 -17.53 8.52
N THR A 113 -10.65 -18.42 8.32
CA THR A 113 -10.92 -19.83 7.98
C THR A 113 -10.86 -20.75 9.20
N VAL A 114 -9.79 -20.65 9.99
CA VAL A 114 -9.49 -21.60 11.08
C VAL A 114 -9.23 -20.92 12.42
N GLY A 115 -9.33 -19.59 12.48
CA GLY A 115 -8.93 -18.78 13.62
C GLY A 115 -7.45 -18.37 13.57
N CYS A 116 -7.14 -17.29 14.27
CA CYS A 116 -5.83 -16.64 14.20
C CYS A 116 -4.75 -17.42 14.96
N LYS A 117 -3.69 -17.89 14.29
CA LYS A 117 -2.55 -18.52 14.98
C LYS A 117 -1.59 -17.47 15.50
N THR A 118 -1.56 -17.30 16.82
CA THR A 118 -0.73 -16.29 17.50
C THR A 118 0.76 -16.40 17.14
N THR A 119 1.29 -17.62 16.96
CA THR A 119 2.71 -17.86 16.63
C THR A 119 3.10 -17.31 15.25
N ARG A 120 2.16 -17.19 14.32
CA ARG A 120 2.41 -16.67 12.97
C ARG A 120 2.36 -15.14 12.91
N LEU A 121 1.89 -14.46 13.96
CA LEU A 121 1.79 -12.98 13.98
C LEU A 121 3.11 -12.28 14.31
N SER A 122 4.11 -13.02 14.79
CA SER A 122 5.43 -12.50 15.13
C SER A 122 6.47 -12.60 14.02
N GLU A 123 6.13 -13.25 12.91
CA GLU A 123 6.94 -13.31 11.68
C GLU A 123 7.01 -11.98 10.97
#